data_AF-A0ABD3WI15-F1
#
_entry.id   AF-A0ABD3WI15-F1
#
_cell.length_a   1.000
_cell.length_b   1.000
_cell.length_c   1.000
_cell.angle_alpha   90.00
_cell.angle_beta   90.00
_cell.angle_gamma   90.00
#
_symmetry.space_group_name_H-M   'P 1'
#
loop_
_entity.id
_entity.type
_entity.pdbx_description
1 polymer ?
#
loop_
_entity_poly.entity_id
_entity_poly.type
_entity_poly.pdbx_seq_one_letter_code
_entity_poly.pdbx_strand_id
1 'polypeptide(L)'
;MGGWKVSTSSMDIVVFMRDRSGIHITIEEGQIAEAEELFGIVMEEQGLPEEYKDIFSLWLVSPLLELRLKRNHRPFYIVQQWDEFCSKYTDAKAQDITKDEPVLMFQRNVFFPKENEIEIDNEQVLGLLYHEAKYNVLEGRYILHSSDYHILAGIQALIQLGKYNSTDHVPATYRSVLHQYYPEHMYRRSSKPCLPFWSRAPPENCEEQLLESHQQITQVFDQVDIERNIAELYRRYLEVCRPYPFYGAAFFDCHIYKPQGKLSFLKRKENMECWTAISTDGVCVIEREKDEVLLAVPYVDLMWNYIEPQFDVDDDAFPCLMLQFLVVMEEEGGSEVTVTKLLQVFSRQAKHMDALIQSNVNRKKLASGKQGGDQVDGPVNLSDFASRVPNKLDKLCLQTFSTAGTGPGKVKH
;
A
#
# COMPACT_ATOMS: atom_id res chain seq x y z
N MET A 1 -39.13 -34.94 -7.79
CA MET A 1 -37.77 -34.35 -7.69
C MET A 1 -37.73 -33.15 -8.61
N GLY A 2 -37.96 -31.96 -8.06
CA GLY A 2 -37.97 -30.72 -8.83
C GLY A 2 -36.55 -30.27 -9.11
N GLY A 3 -36.11 -30.37 -10.36
CA GLY A 3 -34.87 -29.79 -10.82
C GLY A 3 -34.96 -28.27 -10.70
N TRP A 4 -34.05 -27.67 -9.93
CA TRP A 4 -33.86 -26.23 -9.96
C TRP A 4 -33.28 -25.89 -11.33
N LYS A 5 -34.10 -25.28 -12.20
CA LYS A 5 -33.56 -24.57 -13.37
C LYS A 5 -32.81 -23.38 -12.82
N VAL A 6 -31.48 -23.45 -12.80
CA VAL A 6 -30.64 -22.26 -12.73
C VAL A 6 -31.07 -21.39 -13.92
N SER A 7 -31.59 -20.19 -13.66
CA SER A 7 -31.85 -19.27 -14.76
C SER A 7 -30.50 -18.89 -15.35
N THR A 8 -30.28 -19.30 -16.59
CA THR A 8 -29.15 -18.92 -17.45
C THR A 8 -29.29 -17.44 -17.87
N SER A 9 -29.38 -16.54 -16.91
CA SER A 9 -29.45 -15.11 -17.19
C SER A 9 -28.04 -14.61 -17.48
N SER A 10 -27.81 -14.10 -18.69
CA SER A 10 -26.66 -13.28 -19.02
C SER A 10 -26.52 -12.15 -18.00
N MET A 11 -25.30 -11.86 -17.56
CA MET A 11 -25.01 -10.75 -16.66
C MET A 11 -24.03 -9.79 -17.31
N ASP A 12 -24.26 -8.50 -17.08
CA ASP A 12 -23.32 -7.45 -17.41
C ASP A 12 -22.45 -7.16 -16.17
N ILE A 13 -21.13 -7.25 -16.35
CA ILE A 13 -20.12 -7.03 -15.32
C ILE A 13 -19.19 -5.92 -15.84
N VAL A 14 -18.77 -5.03 -14.95
CA VAL A 14 -17.72 -4.04 -15.29
C VAL A 14 -16.49 -4.35 -14.44
N VAL A 15 -15.35 -4.50 -15.11
CA VAL A 15 -14.05 -4.55 -14.44
C VAL A 15 -13.38 -3.20 -14.61
N PHE A 16 -13.09 -2.53 -13.49
CA PHE A 16 -12.49 -1.21 -13.47
C PHE A 16 -10.97 -1.27 -13.44
N MET A 17 -10.35 -0.19 -13.90
CA MET A 17 -8.92 0.09 -13.76
C MET A 17 -8.71 1.33 -12.87
N ARG A 18 -7.49 1.55 -12.39
CA ARG A 18 -7.16 2.66 -11.46
C ARG A 18 -7.23 4.05 -12.09
N ASP A 19 -7.26 4.14 -13.41
CA ASP A 19 -7.53 5.37 -14.16
C ASP A 19 -9.03 5.71 -14.29
N ARG A 20 -9.90 4.91 -13.66
CA ARG A 20 -11.38 4.99 -13.71
C ARG A 20 -12.00 4.59 -15.04
N SER A 21 -11.23 4.01 -15.96
CA SER A 21 -11.81 3.31 -17.10
C SER A 21 -12.42 1.96 -16.65
N GLY A 22 -13.24 1.36 -17.49
CA GLY A 22 -13.85 0.05 -17.21
C GLY A 22 -14.13 -0.75 -18.47
N ILE A 23 -13.93 -2.05 -18.40
CA ILE A 23 -14.28 -3.02 -19.45
C ILE A 23 -15.64 -3.60 -19.13
N HIS A 24 -16.58 -3.46 -20.06
CA HIS A 24 -17.91 -4.05 -19.98
C HIS A 24 -17.89 -5.47 -20.53
N ILE A 25 -18.27 -6.44 -19.71
CA ILE A 25 -18.28 -7.85 -20.03
C ILE A 25 -19.72 -8.35 -19.92
N THR A 26 -20.26 -8.91 -21.00
CA THR A 26 -21.53 -9.65 -20.96
C THR A 26 -21.21 -11.14 -20.99
N ILE A 27 -21.54 -11.85 -19.92
CA ILE A 27 -21.21 -13.27 -19.75
C ILE A 27 -22.47 -14.10 -19.48
N GLU A 28 -22.57 -15.25 -20.16
CA GLU A 28 -23.60 -16.24 -19.85
C GLU A 28 -23.29 -16.91 -18.50
N GLU A 29 -24.31 -17.14 -17.69
CA GLU A 29 -24.13 -17.73 -16.35
C GLU A 29 -23.17 -16.92 -15.44
N GLY A 30 -23.14 -15.58 -15.58
CA GLY A 30 -22.22 -14.70 -14.84
C GLY A 30 -22.22 -14.83 -13.31
N GLN A 31 -23.26 -15.42 -12.72
CA GLN A 31 -23.30 -15.74 -11.29
C GLN A 31 -22.26 -16.79 -10.88
N ILE A 32 -21.91 -17.72 -11.78
CA ILE A 32 -20.94 -18.78 -11.52
C ILE A 32 -19.57 -18.53 -12.16
N ALA A 33 -19.44 -17.48 -12.96
CA ALA A 33 -18.18 -17.09 -13.59
C ALA A 33 -17.05 -16.96 -12.55
N GLU A 34 -15.92 -17.56 -12.86
CA GLU A 34 -14.75 -17.53 -12.00
C GLU A 34 -13.88 -16.32 -12.30
N ALA A 35 -13.12 -15.87 -11.30
CA ALA A 35 -12.22 -14.73 -11.45
C ALA A 35 -11.17 -14.95 -12.55
N GLU A 36 -10.72 -16.19 -12.80
CA GLU A 36 -9.81 -16.51 -13.90
C GLU A 36 -10.41 -16.21 -15.28
N GLU A 37 -11.69 -16.51 -15.48
CA GLU A 37 -12.39 -16.28 -16.75
C GLU A 37 -12.52 -14.79 -17.02
N LEU A 38 -13.00 -14.04 -16.03
CA LEU A 38 -13.10 -12.57 -16.13
C LEU A 38 -11.72 -11.93 -16.31
N PHE A 39 -10.68 -12.45 -15.64
CA PHE A 39 -9.32 -11.97 -15.80
C PHE A 39 -8.80 -12.18 -17.23
N GLY A 40 -9.06 -13.35 -17.82
CA GLY A 40 -8.70 -13.65 -19.21
C GLY A 40 -9.34 -12.68 -20.22
N ILE A 41 -10.64 -12.39 -20.05
CA ILE A 41 -11.34 -11.41 -20.87
C ILE A 41 -10.70 -10.02 -20.73
N VAL A 42 -10.39 -9.59 -19.51
CA VAL A 42 -9.75 -8.29 -19.28
C VAL A 42 -8.36 -8.22 -19.92
N MET A 43 -7.56 -9.29 -19.84
CA MET A 43 -6.26 -9.35 -20.50
C MET A 43 -6.39 -9.19 -22.02
N GLU A 44 -7.35 -9.87 -22.64
CA GLU A 44 -7.62 -9.79 -24.08
C GLU A 44 -8.08 -8.39 -24.50
N GLU A 45 -9.07 -7.83 -23.80
CA GLU A 45 -9.62 -6.49 -24.08
C GLU A 45 -8.59 -5.37 -23.86
N GLN A 46 -7.66 -5.54 -22.90
CA GLN A 46 -6.53 -4.63 -22.69
C GLN A 46 -5.40 -4.86 -23.71
N GLY A 47 -5.47 -5.89 -24.56
CA GLY A 47 -4.41 -6.25 -25.50
C GLY A 47 -3.10 -6.66 -24.80
N LEU A 48 -3.18 -7.24 -23.60
CA LEU A 48 -2.02 -7.61 -22.80
C LEU A 48 -1.46 -8.98 -23.22
N PRO A 49 -0.16 -9.07 -23.52
CA PRO A 49 0.50 -10.36 -23.74
C PRO A 49 0.37 -11.32 -22.54
N GLU A 50 0.18 -12.61 -22.83
CA GLU A 50 0.03 -13.69 -21.83
C GLU A 50 1.22 -13.80 -20.86
N GLU A 51 2.43 -13.42 -21.30
CA GLU A 51 3.64 -13.36 -20.46
C GLU A 51 3.53 -12.38 -19.28
N TYR A 52 2.62 -11.40 -19.35
CA TYR A 52 2.39 -10.41 -18.30
C TYR A 52 1.25 -10.78 -17.34
N LYS A 53 0.62 -11.94 -17.50
CA LYS A 53 -0.54 -12.34 -16.67
C LYS A 53 -0.28 -12.33 -15.17
N ASP A 54 0.95 -12.64 -14.74
CA ASP A 54 1.27 -12.75 -13.32
C ASP A 54 1.50 -11.38 -12.67
N ILE A 55 1.59 -10.30 -13.47
CA ILE A 55 1.73 -8.91 -13.01
C ILE A 55 0.43 -8.42 -12.37
N PHE A 56 -0.72 -8.94 -12.81
CA PHE A 56 -2.02 -8.44 -12.41
C PHE A 56 -2.89 -9.50 -11.73
N SER A 57 -3.96 -9.05 -11.09
CA SER A 57 -4.98 -9.90 -10.49
C SER A 57 -6.29 -9.12 -10.33
N LEU A 58 -7.39 -9.83 -10.11
CA LEU A 58 -8.68 -9.22 -9.77
C LEU A 58 -8.84 -9.02 -8.27
N TRP A 59 -9.46 -7.89 -7.92
CA TRP A 59 -9.76 -7.48 -6.55
C TRP A 59 -11.22 -7.01 -6.46
N LEU A 60 -11.85 -7.24 -5.32
CA LEU A 60 -13.03 -6.50 -4.91
C LEU A 60 -12.58 -5.33 -4.03
N VAL A 61 -12.94 -4.12 -4.43
CA VAL A 61 -12.43 -2.88 -3.82
C VAL A 61 -13.60 -1.98 -3.44
N SER A 62 -13.62 -1.53 -2.20
CA SER A 62 -14.58 -0.57 -1.66
C SER A 62 -13.85 0.43 -0.75
N PRO A 63 -14.51 1.52 -0.32
CA PRO A 63 -14.02 2.36 0.76
C PRO A 63 -13.70 1.64 2.08
N LEU A 64 -14.37 0.52 2.41
CA LEU A 64 -14.21 -0.16 3.70
C LEU A 64 -13.24 -1.34 3.67
N LEU A 65 -13.15 -2.04 2.54
CA LEU A 65 -12.42 -3.31 2.43
C LEU A 65 -11.92 -3.56 1.00
N GLU A 66 -10.69 -4.07 0.89
CA GLU A 66 -10.07 -4.53 -0.35
C GLU A 66 -9.72 -6.01 -0.26
N LEU A 67 -10.25 -6.84 -1.16
CA LEU A 67 -10.04 -8.28 -1.18
C LEU A 67 -9.50 -8.75 -2.54
N ARG A 68 -8.26 -9.24 -2.55
CA ARG A 68 -7.71 -9.94 -3.72
C ARG A 68 -8.42 -11.27 -3.93
N LEU A 69 -8.88 -11.51 -5.16
CA LEU A 69 -9.55 -12.76 -5.51
C LEU A 69 -8.53 -13.87 -5.84
N LYS A 70 -8.90 -15.12 -5.54
CA LYS A 70 -8.21 -16.28 -6.12
C LYS A 70 -8.87 -16.61 -7.45
N ARG A 71 -8.10 -17.26 -8.33
CA ARG A 71 -8.52 -17.63 -9.70
C ARG A 71 -9.89 -18.33 -9.73
N ASN A 72 -10.12 -19.23 -8.78
CA ASN A 72 -11.34 -20.02 -8.65
C ASN A 72 -12.46 -19.36 -7.82
N HIS A 73 -12.27 -18.13 -7.35
CA HIS A 73 -13.34 -17.40 -6.66
C HIS A 73 -14.40 -16.95 -7.65
N ARG A 74 -15.66 -16.92 -7.20
CA ARG A 74 -16.80 -16.42 -7.98
C ARG A 74 -17.20 -15.05 -7.44
N PRO A 75 -16.87 -13.95 -8.14
CA PRO A 75 -17.06 -12.60 -7.60
C PRO A 75 -18.50 -12.32 -7.18
N PHE A 76 -19.48 -12.75 -7.98
CA PHE A 76 -20.90 -12.56 -7.70
C PHE A 76 -21.29 -12.99 -6.29
N TYR A 77 -20.91 -14.21 -5.88
CA TYR A 77 -21.27 -14.72 -4.55
C TYR A 77 -20.55 -14.01 -3.41
N ILE A 78 -19.36 -13.48 -3.64
CA ILE A 78 -18.63 -12.70 -2.64
C ILE A 78 -19.31 -11.35 -2.44
N VAL A 79 -19.71 -10.69 -3.54
CA VAL A 79 -20.45 -9.41 -3.48
C VAL A 79 -21.80 -9.58 -2.78
N GLN A 80 -22.52 -10.68 -2.98
CA GLN A 80 -23.78 -10.95 -2.27
C GLN A 80 -23.62 -11.07 -0.74
N GLN A 81 -22.40 -11.35 -0.26
CA GLN A 81 -22.07 -11.47 1.15
C GLN A 81 -21.25 -10.27 1.65
N TRP A 82 -21.15 -9.18 0.88
CA TRP A 82 -20.23 -8.08 1.17
C TRP A 82 -20.43 -7.50 2.58
N ASP A 83 -21.67 -7.29 3.00
CA ASP A 83 -22.00 -6.83 4.35
C ASP A 83 -21.42 -7.73 5.45
N GLU A 84 -21.46 -9.05 5.26
CA GLU A 84 -20.90 -10.03 6.19
C GLU A 84 -19.37 -9.96 6.22
N PHE A 85 -18.73 -9.78 5.06
CA PHE A 85 -17.29 -9.57 4.97
C PHE A 85 -16.88 -8.27 5.68
N CYS A 86 -17.56 -7.16 5.42
CA CYS A 86 -17.30 -5.88 6.06
C CYS A 86 -17.52 -5.94 7.56
N SER A 87 -18.61 -6.55 8.03
CA SER A 87 -18.88 -6.73 9.47
C SER A 87 -17.84 -7.57 10.16
N LYS A 88 -17.23 -8.54 9.45
CA LYS A 88 -16.23 -9.45 10.04
C LYS A 88 -14.82 -8.87 10.03
N TYR A 89 -14.47 -8.12 8.99
CA TYR A 89 -13.09 -7.75 8.70
C TYR A 89 -12.81 -6.25 8.85
N THR A 90 -13.78 -5.44 9.25
CA THR A 90 -13.62 -3.99 9.44
C THR A 90 -14.24 -3.53 10.76
N ASP A 91 -13.87 -2.33 11.20
CA ASP A 91 -14.50 -1.64 12.34
C ASP A 91 -15.60 -0.67 11.90
N ALA A 92 -16.09 -0.82 10.67
CA ALA A 92 -17.09 0.06 10.11
C ALA A 92 -18.43 -0.11 10.83
N LYS A 93 -19.19 0.99 10.92
CA LYS A 93 -20.53 0.95 11.53
C LYS A 93 -21.49 0.30 10.55
N ALA A 94 -22.53 -0.36 11.06
CA ALA A 94 -23.56 -1.01 10.24
C ALA A 94 -24.20 -0.08 9.18
N GLN A 95 -24.37 1.21 9.52
CA GLN A 95 -24.88 2.23 8.60
C GLN A 95 -23.95 2.56 7.41
N ASP A 96 -22.65 2.32 7.58
CA ASP A 96 -21.63 2.56 6.57
C ASP A 96 -21.47 1.28 5.74
N ILE A 97 -21.49 0.12 6.39
CA ILE A 97 -21.48 -1.21 5.74
C ILE A 97 -22.65 -1.35 4.74
N THR A 98 -23.88 -1.06 5.17
CA THR A 98 -25.08 -1.20 4.32
C THR A 98 -25.11 -0.27 3.09
N LYS A 99 -24.19 0.70 3.00
CA LYS A 99 -24.04 1.61 1.86
C LYS A 99 -22.79 1.31 1.02
N ASP A 100 -21.98 0.38 1.49
CA ASP A 100 -20.71 0.06 0.89
C ASP A 100 -20.91 -1.03 -0.17
N GLU A 101 -20.46 -0.75 -1.38
CA GLU A 101 -20.56 -1.66 -2.51
C GLU A 101 -19.17 -1.80 -3.15
N PRO A 102 -18.66 -3.03 -3.33
CA PRO A 102 -17.38 -3.24 -3.94
C PRO A 102 -17.48 -3.15 -5.46
N VAL A 103 -16.42 -2.65 -6.08
CA VAL A 103 -16.19 -2.78 -7.52
C VAL A 103 -15.19 -3.89 -7.80
N LEU A 104 -15.39 -4.59 -8.92
CA LEU A 104 -14.39 -5.52 -9.44
C LEU A 104 -13.31 -4.72 -10.16
N MET A 105 -12.06 -4.90 -9.75
CA MET A 105 -10.95 -4.05 -10.15
C MET A 105 -9.76 -4.89 -10.61
N PHE A 106 -9.15 -4.51 -11.73
CA PHE A 106 -7.91 -5.09 -12.26
C PHE A 106 -6.71 -4.30 -11.74
N GLN A 107 -5.83 -4.97 -10.99
CA GLN A 107 -4.73 -4.32 -10.26
C GLN A 107 -3.48 -5.18 -10.25
N ARG A 108 -2.35 -4.56 -9.88
CA ARG A 108 -1.10 -5.24 -9.61
C ARG A 108 -1.33 -6.41 -8.65
N ASN A 109 -0.74 -7.54 -9.00
CA ASN A 109 -0.68 -8.69 -8.14
C ASN A 109 0.30 -8.41 -7.01
N VAL A 110 -0.20 -8.40 -5.76
CA VAL A 110 0.62 -8.21 -4.55
C VAL A 110 1.80 -9.18 -4.46
N PHE A 111 1.77 -10.29 -5.20
CA PHE A 111 2.81 -11.30 -5.24
C PHE A 111 3.84 -11.13 -6.38
N PHE A 112 3.65 -10.16 -7.28
CA PHE A 112 4.62 -9.90 -8.34
C PHE A 112 5.87 -9.23 -7.75
N PRO A 113 7.09 -9.77 -7.95
CA PRO A 113 8.32 -9.15 -7.44
C PRO A 113 8.58 -7.81 -8.13
N LYS A 114 8.85 -6.76 -7.35
CA LYS A 114 9.11 -5.42 -7.89
C LYS A 114 10.40 -5.34 -8.71
N GLU A 115 11.35 -6.24 -8.46
CA GLU A 115 12.62 -6.34 -9.19
C GLU A 115 12.37 -6.74 -10.65
N ASN A 116 11.38 -7.60 -10.88
CA ASN A 116 11.00 -8.04 -12.21
C ASN A 116 10.26 -6.93 -13.00
N GLU A 117 9.73 -5.90 -12.32
CA GLU A 117 9.08 -4.77 -13.00
C GLU A 117 10.05 -3.87 -13.76
N ILE A 118 11.36 -3.97 -13.47
CA ILE A 118 12.38 -3.15 -14.12
C ILE A 118 12.49 -3.51 -15.62
N GLU A 119 12.24 -4.76 -15.97
CA GLU A 119 12.35 -5.30 -17.33
C GLU A 119 11.09 -5.07 -18.17
N ILE A 120 10.06 -4.43 -17.61
CA ILE A 120 8.81 -4.18 -18.32
C ILE A 120 8.99 -3.00 -19.27
N ASP A 121 8.82 -3.28 -20.56
CA ASP A 121 8.86 -2.27 -21.62
C ASP A 121 7.51 -2.03 -22.31
N ASN A 122 6.52 -2.89 -22.07
CA ASN A 122 5.20 -2.75 -22.66
C ASN A 122 4.46 -1.52 -22.13
N GLU A 123 4.09 -0.61 -23.04
CA GLU A 123 3.43 0.66 -22.69
C GLU A 123 2.13 0.47 -21.91
N GLN A 124 1.29 -0.50 -22.30
CA GLN A 124 0.00 -0.73 -21.64
C GLN A 124 0.18 -1.25 -20.22
N VAL A 125 1.10 -2.21 -20.02
CA VAL A 125 1.44 -2.71 -18.68
C VAL A 125 1.99 -1.58 -17.81
N LEU A 126 2.91 -0.77 -18.34
CA LEU A 126 3.47 0.38 -17.64
C LEU A 126 2.40 1.42 -17.29
N GLY A 127 1.45 1.68 -18.19
CA GLY A 127 0.32 2.58 -17.95
C GLY A 127 -0.56 2.11 -16.80
N LEU A 128 -0.94 0.83 -16.78
CA LEU A 128 -1.74 0.24 -15.70
C LEU A 128 -1.03 0.33 -14.34
N LEU A 129 0.26 -0.03 -14.29
CA LEU A 129 1.09 0.10 -13.07
C LEU A 129 1.23 1.57 -12.64
N TYR A 130 1.45 2.49 -13.58
CA TYR A 130 1.53 3.93 -13.32
C TYR A 130 0.24 4.45 -12.71
N HIS A 131 -0.92 4.11 -13.26
CA HIS A 131 -2.20 4.59 -12.75
C HIS A 131 -2.49 4.07 -11.33
N GLU A 132 -2.08 2.84 -11.02
CA GLU A 132 -2.15 2.32 -9.65
C GLU A 132 -1.18 3.01 -8.70
N ALA A 133 0.08 3.23 -9.11
CA ALA A 133 1.04 3.96 -8.30
C ALA A 133 0.59 5.40 -8.05
N LYS A 134 0.09 6.09 -9.07
CA LYS A 134 -0.51 7.43 -8.97
C LYS A 134 -1.67 7.45 -7.98
N TYR A 135 -2.59 6.48 -8.06
CA TYR A 135 -3.68 6.36 -7.10
C TYR A 135 -3.15 6.26 -5.66
N ASN A 136 -2.19 5.35 -5.40
CA ASN A 136 -1.63 5.18 -4.06
C ASN A 136 -0.89 6.44 -3.54
N VAL A 137 -0.25 7.21 -4.43
CA VAL A 137 0.37 8.50 -4.09
C VAL A 137 -0.67 9.53 -3.70
N LEU A 138 -1.72 9.70 -4.51
CA LEU A 138 -2.76 10.71 -4.27
C LEU A 138 -3.64 10.40 -3.06
N GLU A 139 -3.88 9.12 -2.76
CA GLU A 139 -4.62 8.68 -1.57
C GLU A 139 -3.76 8.73 -0.29
N GLY A 140 -2.49 9.15 -0.37
CA GLY A 140 -1.59 9.21 0.78
C GLY A 140 -1.18 7.83 1.31
N ARG A 141 -1.40 6.75 0.56
CA ARG A 141 -0.91 5.41 0.91
C ARG A 141 0.60 5.32 0.76
N TYR A 142 1.16 6.05 -0.18
CA TYR A 142 2.61 6.19 -0.37
C TYR A 142 3.10 7.45 0.32
N ILE A 143 3.76 7.30 1.47
CA ILE A 143 4.37 8.37 2.25
C ILE A 143 5.80 8.61 1.76
N LEU A 144 5.97 9.62 0.92
CA LEU A 144 7.24 9.91 0.23
C LEU A 144 7.96 11.10 0.86
N HIS A 145 9.22 11.31 0.47
CA HIS A 145 9.89 12.59 0.69
C HIS A 145 9.21 13.69 -0.15
N SER A 146 9.14 14.93 0.39
CA SER A 146 8.54 16.08 -0.33
C SER A 146 9.12 16.25 -1.74
N SER A 147 10.45 16.11 -1.90
CA SER A 147 11.11 16.19 -3.19
C SER A 147 10.60 15.15 -4.19
N ASP A 148 10.33 13.93 -3.74
CA ASP A 148 9.83 12.86 -4.59
C ASP A 148 8.38 13.14 -5.00
N TYR A 149 7.53 13.67 -4.11
CA TYR A 149 6.20 14.14 -4.50
C TYR A 149 6.26 15.21 -5.60
N HIS A 150 7.17 16.18 -5.51
CA HIS A 150 7.33 17.23 -6.52
C HIS A 150 7.77 16.65 -7.88
N ILE A 151 8.72 15.71 -7.89
CA ILE A 151 9.13 14.99 -9.11
C ILE A 151 7.93 14.28 -9.75
N LEU A 152 7.18 13.50 -8.96
CA LEU A 152 6.00 12.77 -9.42
C LEU A 152 4.91 13.72 -9.95
N ALA A 153 4.72 14.87 -9.30
CA ALA A 153 3.76 15.88 -9.71
C ALA A 153 4.17 16.55 -11.05
N GLY A 154 5.47 16.81 -11.25
CA GLY A 154 6.01 17.30 -12.52
C GLY A 154 5.83 16.31 -13.68
N ILE A 155 6.07 15.01 -13.44
CA ILE A 155 5.81 13.95 -14.43
C ILE A 155 4.33 13.89 -14.79
N GLN A 156 3.45 13.91 -13.78
CA GLN A 156 1.99 13.94 -14.01
C GLN A 156 1.56 15.17 -14.80
N ALA A 157 2.13 16.34 -14.52
CA ALA A 157 1.84 17.58 -15.24
C ALA A 157 2.27 17.47 -16.71
N LEU A 158 3.45 16.92 -17.01
CA LEU A 158 3.88 16.69 -18.38
C LEU A 158 2.95 15.71 -19.13
N ILE A 159 2.51 14.63 -18.47
CA ILE A 159 1.56 13.66 -19.05
C ILE A 159 0.20 14.31 -19.36
N GLN A 160 -0.30 15.17 -18.47
CA GLN A 160 -1.68 15.69 -18.56
C GLN A 160 -1.79 17.02 -19.31
N LEU A 161 -0.80 17.89 -19.19
CA LEU A 161 -0.82 19.26 -19.70
C LEU A 161 0.14 19.43 -20.90
N GLY A 162 0.95 18.42 -21.22
CA GLY A 162 2.02 18.54 -22.21
C GLY A 162 3.17 19.40 -21.71
N LYS A 163 4.05 19.85 -22.62
CA LYS A 163 5.25 20.61 -22.26
C LYS A 163 4.92 21.95 -21.59
N TYR A 164 5.76 22.35 -20.65
CA TYR A 164 5.61 23.62 -19.97
C TYR A 164 5.59 24.83 -20.92
N ASN A 165 4.59 25.72 -20.77
CA ASN A 165 4.53 27.02 -21.42
C ASN A 165 4.26 28.12 -20.37
N SER A 166 5.07 29.17 -20.34
CA SER A 166 4.97 30.24 -19.34
C SER A 166 3.69 31.08 -19.43
N THR A 167 2.97 31.02 -20.55
CA THR A 167 1.71 31.76 -20.72
C THR A 167 0.55 31.08 -20.00
N ASP A 168 0.48 29.74 -20.07
CA ASP A 168 -0.65 28.97 -19.56
C ASP A 168 -0.38 28.35 -18.18
N HIS A 169 0.89 28.11 -17.87
CA HIS A 169 1.32 27.39 -16.67
C HIS A 169 1.88 28.34 -15.61
N VAL A 170 0.97 29.05 -14.93
CA VAL A 170 1.29 29.99 -13.84
C VAL A 170 0.84 29.42 -12.48
N PRO A 171 1.40 29.86 -11.34
CA PRO A 171 1.05 29.28 -10.03
C PRO A 171 -0.46 29.27 -9.72
N ALA A 172 -1.18 30.30 -10.18
CA ALA A 172 -2.61 30.40 -10.01
C ALA A 172 -3.41 29.27 -10.69
N THR A 173 -2.95 28.75 -11.84
CA THR A 173 -3.64 27.66 -12.54
C THR A 173 -3.44 26.33 -11.82
N TYR A 174 -2.23 26.08 -11.31
CA TYR A 174 -1.94 24.89 -10.49
C TYR A 174 -2.68 24.85 -9.17
N ARG A 175 -2.84 26.00 -8.51
CA ARG A 175 -3.48 26.09 -7.18
C ARG A 175 -4.88 25.48 -7.14
N SER A 176 -5.66 25.59 -8.21
CA SER A 176 -7.01 25.00 -8.28
C SER A 176 -7.04 23.47 -8.45
N VAL A 177 -5.94 22.86 -8.87
CA VAL A 177 -5.87 21.45 -9.26
C VAL A 177 -4.83 20.64 -8.48
N LEU A 178 -4.27 21.18 -7.39
CA LEU A 178 -3.25 20.49 -6.57
C LEU A 178 -3.66 19.07 -6.14
N HIS A 179 -4.95 18.85 -5.86
CA HIS A 179 -5.51 17.54 -5.50
C HIS A 179 -5.36 16.46 -6.58
N GLN A 180 -5.06 16.83 -7.83
CA GLN A 180 -4.83 15.89 -8.93
C GLN A 180 -3.36 15.43 -9.01
N TYR A 181 -2.46 16.10 -8.29
CA TYR A 181 -1.01 15.93 -8.37
C TYR A 181 -0.37 15.53 -7.03
N TYR A 182 -0.98 15.93 -5.91
CA TYR A 182 -0.47 15.70 -4.56
C TYR A 182 -1.52 15.03 -3.64
N PRO A 183 -1.08 14.26 -2.64
CA PRO A 183 -1.94 13.86 -1.52
C PRO A 183 -2.35 15.06 -0.66
N GLU A 184 -3.46 14.90 0.05
CA GLU A 184 -4.07 15.97 0.85
C GLU A 184 -3.11 16.62 1.85
N HIS A 185 -2.25 15.84 2.50
CA HIS A 185 -1.34 16.32 3.55
C HIS A 185 -0.26 17.29 3.03
N MET A 186 0.02 17.32 1.72
CA MET A 186 1.00 18.23 1.13
C MET A 186 0.45 19.65 1.02
N TYR A 187 -0.80 19.82 0.59
CA TYR A 187 -1.37 21.13 0.26
C TYR A 187 -2.46 21.60 1.23
N ARG A 188 -3.10 20.70 2.00
CA ARG A 188 -4.14 21.10 2.95
C ARG A 188 -3.52 21.39 4.32
N ARG A 189 -3.80 22.60 4.83
CA ARG A 189 -3.44 22.98 6.19
C ARG A 189 -4.29 22.19 7.18
N SER A 190 -3.66 21.44 8.09
CA SER A 190 -4.36 20.86 9.24
C SER A 190 -5.10 21.99 10.00
N SER A 191 -6.43 21.95 9.96
CA SER A 191 -7.32 22.98 10.52
C SER A 191 -7.37 22.99 12.04
N LYS A 192 -6.60 22.13 12.72
CA LYS A 192 -6.53 22.10 14.19
C LYS A 192 -5.75 23.33 14.69
N PRO A 193 -6.35 24.22 15.50
CA PRO A 193 -5.64 25.34 16.10
C PRO A 193 -4.62 24.82 17.11
N CYS A 194 -3.34 24.78 16.74
CA CYS A 194 -2.24 24.56 17.68
C CYS A 194 -1.75 25.89 18.25
N LEU A 195 -1.39 25.87 19.53
CA LEU A 195 -0.82 27.00 20.27
C LEU A 195 0.44 27.55 19.56
N PRO A 196 0.70 28.87 19.62
CA PRO A 196 1.71 29.57 18.81
C PRO A 196 3.19 29.25 19.13
N PHE A 197 3.47 28.20 19.92
CA PHE A 197 4.82 27.85 20.36
C PHE A 197 5.37 26.54 19.78
N TRP A 198 4.59 25.79 19.01
CA TRP A 198 5.08 24.60 18.30
C TRP A 198 5.19 24.90 16.81
N SER A 199 6.41 25.21 16.39
CA SER A 199 6.78 25.46 14.99
C SER A 199 6.55 24.23 14.13
N ARG A 200 5.36 24.10 13.54
CA ARG A 200 5.23 23.34 12.29
C ARG A 200 5.93 24.15 11.20
N ALA A 201 6.62 23.47 10.29
CA ALA A 201 7.14 24.09 9.09
C ALA A 201 6.00 24.86 8.38
N PRO A 202 6.28 26.02 7.77
CA PRO A 202 5.29 26.69 6.93
C PRO A 202 4.78 25.68 5.87
N PRO A 203 3.48 25.73 5.51
CA PRO A 203 2.95 24.87 4.46
C PRO A 203 3.80 25.06 3.19
N GLU A 204 4.22 23.95 2.58
CA GLU A 204 4.98 23.98 1.34
C GLU A 204 4.16 24.71 0.28
N ASN A 205 4.84 25.53 -0.53
CA ASN A 205 4.19 26.25 -1.61
C ASN A 205 4.02 25.31 -2.81
N CYS A 206 3.07 24.36 -2.69
CA CYS A 206 2.91 23.28 -3.66
C CYS A 206 2.61 23.78 -5.08
N GLU A 207 1.95 24.93 -5.25
CA GLU A 207 1.74 25.51 -6.58
C GLU A 207 3.02 26.00 -7.25
N GLU A 208 3.94 26.60 -6.50
CA GLU A 208 5.26 27.01 -7.01
C GLU A 208 6.12 25.78 -7.27
N GLN A 209 6.14 24.81 -6.34
CA GLN A 209 6.90 23.57 -6.49
C GLN A 209 6.42 22.72 -7.67
N LEU A 210 5.10 22.65 -7.92
CA LEU A 210 4.56 21.99 -9.11
C LEU A 210 4.98 22.67 -10.40
N LEU A 211 4.93 24.01 -10.44
CA LEU A 211 5.38 24.77 -11.60
C LEU A 211 6.87 24.51 -11.88
N GLU A 212 7.72 24.61 -10.86
CA GLU A 212 9.16 24.35 -10.97
C GLU A 212 9.43 22.92 -11.45
N SER A 213 8.74 21.94 -10.88
CA SER A 213 8.90 20.54 -11.28
C SER A 213 8.44 20.29 -12.72
N HIS A 214 7.33 20.90 -13.14
CA HIS A 214 6.85 20.78 -14.51
C HIS A 214 7.85 21.40 -15.52
N GLN A 215 8.46 22.54 -15.18
CA GLN A 215 9.53 23.12 -15.98
C GLN A 215 10.75 22.19 -16.08
N GLN A 216 11.22 21.66 -14.95
CA GLN A 216 12.39 20.78 -14.91
C GLN A 216 12.17 19.50 -15.73
N ILE A 217 11.04 18.83 -15.53
CA ILE A 217 10.70 17.62 -16.28
C ILE A 217 10.50 17.94 -17.77
N THR A 218 9.90 19.08 -18.12
CA THR A 218 9.82 19.52 -19.54
C THR A 218 11.21 19.65 -20.16
N GLN A 219 12.19 20.22 -19.45
CA GLN A 219 13.57 20.36 -19.96
C GLN A 219 14.24 19.00 -20.19
N VAL A 220 14.02 18.03 -19.28
CA VAL A 220 14.55 16.67 -19.43
C VAL A 220 13.98 16.00 -20.70
N PHE A 221 12.71 16.26 -21.01
CA PHE A 221 12.00 15.66 -22.15
C PHE A 221 11.81 16.63 -23.35
N ASP A 222 12.63 17.69 -23.43
CA ASP A 222 12.42 18.78 -24.40
C ASP A 222 12.47 18.29 -25.86
N GLN A 223 13.32 17.31 -26.15
CA GLN A 223 13.49 16.73 -27.49
C GLN A 223 12.67 15.45 -27.71
N VAL A 224 11.89 15.03 -26.71
CA VAL A 224 11.06 13.83 -26.77
C VAL A 224 9.65 14.20 -27.24
N ASP A 225 9.11 13.41 -28.16
CA ASP A 225 7.69 13.42 -28.48
C ASP A 225 6.94 12.61 -27.41
N ILE A 226 6.23 13.32 -26.53
CA ILE A 226 5.62 12.73 -25.34
C ILE A 226 4.55 11.71 -25.70
N GLU A 227 3.74 11.97 -26.73
CA GLU A 227 2.65 11.08 -27.11
C GLU A 227 3.19 9.72 -27.59
N ARG A 228 4.33 9.73 -28.27
CA ARG A 228 4.97 8.50 -28.79
C ARG A 228 5.87 7.79 -27.79
N ASN A 229 6.19 8.41 -26.66
CA ASN A 229 7.16 7.90 -25.68
C ASN A 229 6.60 7.96 -24.25
N ILE A 230 5.27 7.92 -24.09
CA ILE A 230 4.61 8.04 -22.79
C ILE A 230 5.04 6.92 -21.81
N ALA A 231 5.39 5.75 -22.35
CA ALA A 231 5.98 4.65 -21.59
C ALA A 231 7.25 5.05 -20.80
N GLU A 232 8.06 5.97 -21.32
CA GLU A 232 9.24 6.47 -20.62
C GLU A 232 8.84 7.28 -19.37
N LEU A 233 7.80 8.11 -19.48
CA LEU A 233 7.28 8.88 -18.34
C LEU A 233 6.65 7.96 -17.28
N TYR A 234 5.90 6.94 -17.70
CA TYR A 234 5.38 5.93 -16.78
C TYR A 234 6.51 5.24 -16.02
N ARG A 235 7.55 4.80 -16.73
CA ARG A 235 8.72 4.17 -16.12
C ARG A 235 9.42 5.10 -15.12
N ARG A 236 9.62 6.38 -15.47
CA ARG A 236 10.21 7.36 -14.53
C ARG A 236 9.38 7.59 -13.29
N TYR A 237 8.05 7.61 -13.42
CA TYR A 237 7.16 7.70 -12.27
C TYR A 237 7.34 6.48 -11.35
N LEU A 238 7.31 5.27 -11.92
CA LEU A 238 7.44 4.02 -11.18
C LEU A 238 8.83 3.87 -10.53
N GLU A 239 9.89 4.35 -11.18
CA GLU A 239 11.26 4.35 -10.63
C GLU A 239 11.40 5.20 -9.36
N VAL A 240 10.64 6.29 -9.24
CA VAL A 240 10.62 7.11 -8.02
C VAL A 240 9.87 6.39 -6.89
N CYS A 241 8.78 5.67 -7.21
CA CYS A 241 7.98 4.95 -6.22
C CYS A 241 8.62 3.63 -5.74
N ARG A 242 9.23 2.86 -6.63
CA ARG A 242 9.70 1.48 -6.39
C ARG A 242 10.65 1.30 -5.19
N PRO A 243 11.57 2.23 -4.88
CA PRO A 243 12.47 2.09 -3.74
C PRO A 243 11.76 2.11 -2.38
N TYR A 244 10.52 2.60 -2.31
CA TYR A 244 9.78 2.64 -1.05
C TYR A 244 9.21 1.26 -0.68
N PRO A 245 9.26 0.85 0.59
CA PRO A 245 8.94 -0.53 1.00
C PRO A 245 7.45 -0.92 0.90
N PHE A 246 6.57 0.07 0.82
CA PHE A 246 5.13 -0.11 0.64
C PHE A 246 4.69 -0.07 -0.83
N TYR A 247 5.62 0.09 -1.78
CA TYR A 247 5.31 -0.03 -3.21
C TYR A 247 4.75 -1.42 -3.54
N GLY A 248 3.62 -1.45 -4.25
CA GLY A 248 2.92 -2.69 -4.62
C GLY A 248 2.34 -3.50 -3.44
N ALA A 249 2.24 -2.90 -2.25
CA ALA A 249 1.71 -3.56 -1.06
C ALA A 249 0.18 -3.67 -1.04
N ALA A 250 -0.34 -4.68 -0.34
CA ALA A 250 -1.72 -4.68 0.14
C ALA A 250 -1.80 -3.89 1.46
N PHE A 251 -2.82 -3.06 1.61
CA PHE A 251 -3.04 -2.21 2.79
C PHE A 251 -4.17 -2.75 3.65
N PHE A 252 -3.93 -2.85 4.95
CA PHE A 252 -4.90 -3.32 5.94
C PHE A 252 -5.07 -2.26 7.03
N ASP A 253 -6.31 -1.95 7.38
CA ASP A 253 -6.58 -1.10 8.54
C ASP A 253 -6.18 -1.81 9.82
N CYS A 254 -5.47 -1.09 10.69
CA CYS A 254 -5.05 -1.60 11.98
C CYS A 254 -4.95 -0.50 13.03
N HIS A 255 -4.79 -0.94 14.27
CA HIS A 255 -4.57 -0.10 15.42
C HIS A 255 -3.34 -0.56 16.20
N ILE A 256 -2.59 0.40 16.73
CA ILE A 256 -1.49 0.13 17.68
C ILE A 256 -1.63 1.04 18.91
N TYR A 257 -1.11 0.62 20.05
CA TYR A 257 -1.15 1.46 21.25
C TYR A 257 -0.17 2.63 21.17
N LYS A 258 -0.62 3.84 21.52
CA LYS A 258 0.28 4.99 21.72
C LYS A 258 1.24 4.72 22.90
N PRO A 259 2.51 5.14 22.82
CA PRO A 259 3.41 5.14 23.97
C PRO A 259 2.80 5.98 25.12
N GLN A 260 2.79 5.44 26.33
CA GLN A 260 2.32 6.18 27.50
C GLN A 260 3.43 7.14 27.99
N GLY A 261 3.19 8.44 27.88
CA GLY A 261 4.10 9.47 28.44
C GLY A 261 4.09 9.48 29.98
N LYS A 262 5.07 10.16 30.60
CA LYS A 262 5.22 10.27 32.07
C LYS A 262 3.98 10.87 32.80
N LEU A 263 3.12 11.59 32.08
CA LEU A 263 1.86 12.19 32.57
C LEU A 263 0.60 11.43 32.09
N SER A 264 0.74 10.25 31.48
CA SER A 264 -0.34 9.51 30.82
C SER A 264 -1.29 8.77 31.78
N PHE A 265 -1.01 8.74 33.08
CA PHE A 265 -1.84 8.03 34.07
C PHE A 265 -3.27 8.59 34.20
N LEU A 266 -3.54 9.78 33.65
CA LEU A 266 -4.84 10.45 33.63
C LEU A 266 -5.62 10.28 32.31
N LYS A 267 -5.03 9.69 31.27
CA LYS A 267 -5.68 9.51 29.95
C LYS A 267 -5.92 8.03 29.66
N ARG A 268 -7.08 7.69 29.07
CA ARG A 268 -7.34 6.35 28.51
C ARG A 268 -6.22 6.00 27.51
N LYS A 269 -5.89 4.71 27.39
CA LYS A 269 -5.05 4.22 26.28
C LYS A 269 -5.69 4.69 24.98
N GLU A 270 -5.01 5.59 24.27
CA GLU A 270 -5.41 6.02 22.95
C GLU A 270 -4.73 5.09 21.93
N ASN A 271 -5.51 4.61 20.97
CA ASN A 271 -5.00 3.86 19.84
C ASN A 271 -4.55 4.84 18.74
N MET A 272 -3.52 4.46 17.98
CA MET A 272 -3.20 5.10 16.70
C MET A 272 -3.89 4.31 15.60
N GLU A 273 -4.63 5.00 14.74
CA GLU A 273 -5.15 4.44 13.49
C GLU A 273 -4.01 4.37 12.49
N CYS A 274 -3.78 3.17 11.98
CA CYS A 274 -2.66 2.86 11.13
C CYS A 274 -3.09 2.05 9.91
N TRP A 275 -2.26 2.07 8.89
CA TRP A 275 -2.22 1.01 7.89
C TRP A 275 -1.07 0.06 8.16
N THR A 276 -1.32 -1.23 7.94
CA THR A 276 -0.27 -2.21 7.71
C THR A 276 -0.15 -2.46 6.22
N ALA A 277 0.97 -2.07 5.63
CA ALA A 277 1.28 -2.33 4.22
C ALA A 277 2.16 -3.59 4.14
N ILE A 278 1.70 -4.61 3.41
CA ILE A 278 2.40 -5.89 3.26
C ILE A 278 2.77 -6.07 1.78
N SER A 279 4.07 -6.01 1.49
CA SER A 279 4.63 -6.15 0.15
C SER A 279 5.31 -7.52 -0.03
N THR A 280 5.92 -7.74 -1.20
CA THR A 280 6.71 -8.95 -1.48
C THR A 280 7.93 -9.08 -0.58
N ASP A 281 8.40 -7.99 0.01
CA ASP A 281 9.70 -7.96 0.71
C ASP A 281 9.61 -7.78 2.22
N GLY A 282 8.51 -7.22 2.73
CA GLY A 282 8.36 -6.98 4.15
C GLY A 282 7.04 -6.35 4.54
N VAL A 283 7.04 -5.79 5.74
CA VAL A 283 5.87 -5.18 6.38
C VAL A 283 6.20 -3.75 6.77
N CYS A 284 5.27 -2.83 6.49
CA CYS A 284 5.32 -1.45 7.00
C CYS A 284 4.09 -1.12 7.85
N VAL A 285 4.27 -0.25 8.83
CA VAL A 285 3.19 0.33 9.64
C VAL A 285 3.22 1.85 9.45
N ILE A 286 2.09 2.43 9.05
CA ILE A 286 1.94 3.83 8.66
C ILE A 286 0.86 4.47 9.55
N GLU A 287 1.17 5.54 10.28
CA GLU A 287 0.20 6.34 11.03
C GLU A 287 -0.63 7.21 10.08
N ARG A 288 -1.95 7.03 10.08
CA ARG A 288 -2.85 7.69 9.13
C ARG A 288 -3.03 9.18 9.42
N GLU A 289 -3.18 9.57 10.69
CA GLU A 289 -3.45 10.98 11.05
C GLU A 289 -2.24 11.89 10.78
N LYS A 290 -1.03 11.34 10.80
CA LYS A 290 0.21 12.11 10.63
C LYS A 290 0.94 11.85 9.32
N ASP A 291 0.38 11.00 8.46
CA ASP A 291 0.99 10.60 7.18
C ASP A 291 2.44 10.16 7.39
N GLU A 292 2.66 9.25 8.35
CA GLU A 292 4.00 8.95 8.87
C GLU A 292 4.29 7.45 8.88
N VAL A 293 5.37 7.02 8.22
CA VAL A 293 5.89 5.65 8.36
C VAL A 293 6.50 5.49 9.76
N LEU A 294 5.98 4.55 10.53
CA LEU A 294 6.46 4.24 11.89
C LEU A 294 7.45 3.08 11.89
N LEU A 295 7.18 2.08 11.06
CA LEU A 295 7.95 0.85 10.97
C LEU A 295 8.02 0.36 9.51
N ALA A 296 9.18 -0.10 9.09
CA ALA A 296 9.44 -0.86 7.87
C ALA A 296 10.46 -1.95 8.23
N VAL A 297 10.06 -3.22 8.10
CA VAL A 297 10.90 -4.38 8.42
C VAL A 297 10.83 -5.41 7.29
N PRO A 298 11.97 -5.85 6.73
CA PRO A 298 11.99 -6.90 5.71
C PRO A 298 11.74 -8.28 6.33
N TYR A 299 11.26 -9.24 5.54
CA TYR A 299 10.97 -10.60 6.04
C TYR A 299 12.17 -11.33 6.64
N VAL A 300 13.39 -11.00 6.22
CA VAL A 300 14.62 -11.61 6.74
C VAL A 300 14.88 -11.24 8.21
N ASP A 301 14.38 -10.08 8.65
CA ASP A 301 14.53 -9.58 10.02
C ASP A 301 13.21 -9.66 10.82
N LEU A 302 12.18 -10.27 10.23
CA LEU A 302 10.83 -10.35 10.82
C LEU A 302 10.48 -11.78 11.20
N MET A 303 10.14 -11.96 12.47
CA MET A 303 9.30 -13.06 12.93
C MET A 303 7.91 -12.51 13.21
N TRP A 304 6.87 -13.27 12.90
CA TRP A 304 5.51 -12.86 13.21
C TRP A 304 4.72 -14.00 13.83
N ASN A 305 3.67 -13.64 14.57
CA ASN A 305 2.70 -14.60 15.07
C ASN A 305 1.30 -13.99 15.09
N TYR A 306 0.33 -14.72 14.53
CA TYR A 306 -1.08 -14.37 14.62
C TYR A 306 -1.66 -14.86 15.94
N ILE A 307 -2.44 -14.00 16.59
CA ILE A 307 -3.20 -14.30 17.79
C ILE A 307 -4.67 -13.99 17.51
N GLU A 308 -5.49 -15.03 17.58
CA GLU A 308 -6.93 -14.90 17.65
C GLU A 308 -7.33 -14.80 19.12
N PRO A 309 -8.15 -13.80 19.50
CA PRO A 309 -8.62 -13.70 20.87
C PRO A 309 -9.55 -14.88 21.16
N GLN A 310 -9.58 -15.31 22.41
CA GLN A 310 -10.60 -16.26 22.83
C GLN A 310 -11.95 -15.55 22.72
N PHE A 311 -12.94 -16.23 22.14
CA PHE A 311 -14.28 -15.69 22.03
C PHE A 311 -14.83 -15.41 23.43
N ASP A 312 -15.13 -14.14 23.69
CA ASP A 312 -15.81 -13.69 24.89
C ASP A 312 -17.02 -12.86 24.42
N VAL A 313 -18.21 -13.17 24.96
CA VAL A 313 -19.45 -12.49 24.60
C VAL A 313 -19.41 -11.03 25.08
N ASP A 314 -18.62 -10.75 26.12
CA ASP A 314 -18.53 -9.43 26.75
C ASP A 314 -17.27 -8.64 26.31
N ASP A 315 -16.34 -9.26 25.55
CA ASP A 315 -15.11 -8.61 25.06
C ASP A 315 -14.92 -8.85 23.55
N ASP A 316 -15.22 -7.81 22.75
CA ASP A 316 -14.92 -7.76 21.31
C ASP A 316 -13.43 -7.46 21.10
N ALA A 317 -12.60 -8.37 21.61
CA ALA A 317 -11.16 -8.27 21.52
C ALA A 317 -10.71 -8.36 20.07
N PHE A 318 -9.75 -7.51 19.71
CA PHE A 318 -9.19 -7.51 18.37
C PHE A 318 -8.21 -8.66 18.17
N PRO A 319 -8.28 -9.37 17.03
CA PRO A 319 -7.16 -10.18 16.58
C PRO A 319 -5.89 -9.34 16.44
N CYS A 320 -4.77 -9.99 16.71
CA CYS A 320 -3.47 -9.32 16.78
C CYS A 320 -2.47 -10.04 15.90
N LEU A 321 -1.74 -9.28 15.09
CA LEU A 321 -0.51 -9.71 14.46
C LEU A 321 0.67 -9.18 15.29
N MET A 322 1.43 -10.08 15.89
CA MET A 322 2.66 -9.72 16.59
C MET A 322 3.83 -9.68 15.61
N LEU A 323 4.55 -8.57 15.59
CA LEU A 323 5.74 -8.37 14.76
C LEU A 323 6.97 -8.31 15.67
N GLN A 324 7.85 -9.29 15.55
CA GLN A 324 9.09 -9.39 16.30
C GLN A 324 10.28 -9.16 15.36
N PHE A 325 11.15 -8.21 15.68
CA PHE A 325 12.24 -7.80 14.81
C PHE A 325 13.48 -7.37 15.59
N LEU A 326 14.64 -7.46 14.94
CA LEU A 326 15.93 -7.09 15.53
C LEU A 326 16.18 -5.59 15.37
N VAL A 327 16.80 -4.97 16.38
CA VAL A 327 17.22 -3.57 16.38
C VAL A 327 18.61 -3.47 16.97
N VAL A 328 19.54 -2.85 16.23
CA VAL A 328 20.86 -2.48 16.76
C VAL A 328 20.72 -1.17 17.53
N MET A 329 21.22 -1.15 18.76
CA MET A 329 21.23 0.01 19.64
C MET A 329 22.66 0.32 20.06
N GLU A 330 22.96 1.60 20.25
CA GLU A 330 24.21 2.03 20.88
C GLU A 330 24.03 2.10 22.40
N GLU A 331 24.92 1.44 23.14
CA GLU A 331 24.98 1.52 24.60
C GLU A 331 25.80 2.74 25.06
N GLU A 332 25.62 3.11 26.34
CA GLU A 332 26.44 4.10 27.04
C GLU A 332 27.91 3.61 27.07
N GLY A 333 28.69 4.02 26.07
CA GLY A 333 30.06 3.55 25.85
C GLY A 333 30.44 3.33 24.39
N GLY A 334 29.48 3.44 23.46
CA GLY A 334 29.71 3.30 22.01
C GLY A 334 29.77 1.86 21.52
N SER A 335 29.45 0.87 22.36
CA SER A 335 29.26 -0.52 21.94
C SER A 335 27.86 -0.70 21.35
N GLU A 336 27.79 -1.40 20.21
CA GLU A 336 26.51 -1.79 19.61
C GLU A 336 25.97 -3.08 20.24
N VAL A 337 24.71 -3.07 20.63
CA VAL A 337 23.97 -4.23 21.12
C VAL A 337 22.74 -4.45 20.28
N THR A 338 22.57 -5.68 19.81
CA THR A 338 21.35 -6.10 19.11
C THR A 338 20.32 -6.56 20.12
N VAL A 339 19.14 -5.93 20.11
CA VAL A 339 17.98 -6.32 20.92
C VAL A 339 16.84 -6.78 20.04
N THR A 340 15.94 -7.56 20.61
CA THR A 340 14.69 -7.91 19.94
C THR A 340 13.56 -7.00 20.41
N LYS A 341 12.81 -6.44 19.47
CA LYS A 341 11.60 -5.65 19.70
C LYS A 341 10.36 -6.44 19.30
N LEU A 342 9.26 -6.22 20.01
CA LEU A 342 7.96 -6.79 19.72
C LEU A 342 6.92 -5.66 19.63
N LEU A 343 6.24 -5.57 18.49
CA LEU A 343 5.10 -4.70 18.25
C LEU A 343 3.82 -5.55 18.14
N GLN A 344 2.74 -5.10 18.75
CA GLN A 344 1.41 -5.70 18.60
C GLN A 344 0.58 -4.83 17.66
N VAL A 345 0.10 -5.42 16.57
CA VAL A 345 -0.75 -4.77 15.55
C VAL A 345 -2.14 -5.39 15.62
N PHE A 346 -3.12 -4.61 16.08
CA PHE A 346 -4.50 -5.06 16.24
C PHE A 346 -5.31 -4.79 14.96
N SER A 347 -5.97 -5.81 14.42
CA SER A 347 -6.79 -5.67 13.22
C SER A 347 -7.77 -6.84 13.10
N ARG A 348 -9.01 -6.55 12.67
CA ARG A 348 -9.93 -7.62 12.25
C ARG A 348 -9.44 -8.39 11.03
N GLN A 349 -8.47 -7.83 10.29
CA GLN A 349 -7.84 -8.43 9.12
C GLN A 349 -6.55 -9.19 9.46
N ALA A 350 -6.17 -9.34 10.74
CA ALA A 350 -4.88 -9.94 11.12
C ALA A 350 -4.67 -11.36 10.56
N LYS A 351 -5.73 -12.15 10.39
CA LYS A 351 -5.67 -13.48 9.76
C LYS A 351 -5.31 -13.40 8.26
N HIS A 352 -5.82 -12.38 7.56
CA HIS A 352 -5.46 -12.14 6.16
C HIS A 352 -4.03 -11.64 6.04
N MET A 353 -3.61 -10.77 6.97
CA MET A 353 -2.24 -10.27 7.05
C MET A 353 -1.25 -11.43 7.26
N ASP A 354 -1.52 -12.33 8.22
CA ASP A 354 -0.73 -13.54 8.47
C ASP A 354 -0.63 -14.43 7.22
N ALA A 355 -1.77 -14.75 6.60
CA ALA A 355 -1.80 -15.59 5.40
C ALA A 355 -1.02 -14.96 4.24
N LEU A 356 -1.05 -13.64 4.10
CA LEU A 356 -0.34 -12.91 3.06
C LEU A 356 1.18 -12.93 3.31
N ILE A 357 1.61 -12.63 4.53
CA ILE A 357 3.03 -12.70 4.93
C ILE A 357 3.55 -14.12 4.71
N GLN A 358 2.84 -15.14 5.19
CA GLN A 358 3.21 -16.54 5.02
C GLN A 358 3.34 -16.91 3.54
N SER A 359 2.44 -16.41 2.69
CA SER A 359 2.47 -16.64 1.24
C SER A 359 3.69 -15.99 0.58
N ASN A 360 4.03 -14.75 0.95
CA ASN A 360 5.21 -14.04 0.42
C ASN A 360 6.51 -14.76 0.82
N VAL A 361 6.64 -15.11 2.11
CA VAL A 361 7.82 -15.83 2.62
C VAL A 361 7.98 -17.18 1.94
N ASN A 362 6.89 -17.94 1.74
CA ASN A 362 6.96 -19.22 1.06
C ASN A 362 7.37 -19.07 -0.41
N ARG A 363 6.86 -18.06 -1.11
CA ARG A 363 7.25 -17.78 -2.51
C ARG A 363 8.73 -17.42 -2.61
N LYS A 364 9.25 -16.58 -1.71
CA LYS A 364 10.68 -16.25 -1.68
C LYS A 364 11.55 -17.48 -1.45
N LYS A 365 11.20 -18.34 -0.48
CA LYS A 365 11.93 -19.60 -0.24
C LYS A 365 11.94 -20.52 -1.47
N LEU A 366 10.82 -20.61 -2.19
CA LEU A 366 10.73 -21.41 -3.42
C LEU A 366 11.56 -20.82 -4.57
N ALA A 367 11.65 -19.49 -4.67
CA ALA A 367 12.48 -18.83 -5.67
C ALA A 367 13.98 -19.09 -5.40
N SER A 368 14.44 -18.90 -4.17
CA SER A 368 15.83 -19.18 -3.77
C SER A 368 16.18 -20.67 -3.88
N GLY A 369 15.25 -21.58 -3.57
CA GLY A 369 15.47 -23.03 -3.68
C GLY A 369 15.56 -23.57 -5.11
N LYS A 370 15.06 -22.82 -6.12
CA LYS A 370 15.19 -23.18 -7.55
C LYS A 370 16.55 -22.78 -8.14
N GLN A 371 17.27 -21.85 -7.51
CA GLN A 371 18.64 -21.47 -7.89
C GLN A 371 19.70 -22.42 -7.30
N GLY A 372 19.51 -23.73 -7.48
CA GLY A 372 20.42 -24.74 -6.97
C GLY A 372 21.79 -24.70 -7.67
N GLY A 373 22.80 -24.12 -7.01
CA GLY A 373 24.20 -24.24 -7.39
C GLY A 373 25.04 -23.03 -6.99
N ASP A 374 25.54 -23.03 -5.74
CA ASP A 374 26.75 -22.31 -5.28
C ASP A 374 26.97 -20.87 -5.79
N GLN A 375 25.89 -20.12 -6.00
CA GLN A 375 25.94 -18.67 -5.96
C GLN A 375 25.43 -18.26 -4.60
N VAL A 376 26.37 -17.78 -3.79
CA VAL A 376 26.05 -16.96 -2.64
C VAL A 376 25.29 -15.77 -3.23
N ASP A 377 23.96 -15.83 -3.21
CA ASP A 377 23.15 -14.63 -3.33
C ASP A 377 23.78 -13.65 -2.35
N GLY A 378 24.44 -12.62 -2.87
CA GLY A 378 24.95 -11.54 -2.05
C GLY A 378 23.79 -11.09 -1.16
N PRO A 379 24.04 -10.78 0.12
CA PRO A 379 22.97 -10.37 1.01
C PRO A 379 22.17 -9.29 0.28
N VAL A 380 20.86 -9.51 0.09
CA VAL A 380 19.93 -8.40 -0.21
C VAL A 380 20.34 -7.33 0.77
N ASN A 381 20.89 -6.23 0.25
CA ASN A 381 21.59 -5.27 1.09
C ASN A 381 20.57 -4.80 2.13
N LEU A 382 20.74 -5.26 3.38
CA LEU A 382 19.77 -5.13 4.48
C LEU A 382 19.44 -3.64 4.74
N SER A 383 20.35 -2.77 4.31
CA SER A 383 20.25 -1.32 4.34
C SER A 383 19.24 -0.72 3.35
N ASP A 384 18.79 -1.43 2.31
CA ASP A 384 18.03 -0.81 1.22
C ASP A 384 16.50 -0.83 1.42
N PHE A 385 15.94 -1.88 2.05
CA PHE A 385 14.47 -1.99 2.19
C PHE A 385 13.84 -0.79 2.91
N ALA A 386 14.49 -0.31 3.96
CA ALA A 386 14.04 0.86 4.74
C ALA A 386 14.90 2.11 4.49
N SER A 387 15.73 2.14 3.44
CA SER A 387 16.72 3.22 3.22
C SER A 387 16.08 4.61 3.13
N ARG A 388 14.89 4.70 2.53
CA ARG A 388 14.12 5.95 2.38
C ARG A 388 13.20 6.28 3.56
N VAL A 389 12.97 5.33 4.46
CA VAL A 389 11.95 5.48 5.53
C VAL A 389 12.50 5.00 6.87
N PRO A 390 13.21 5.86 7.61
CA PRO A 390 13.79 5.47 8.90
C PRO A 390 12.70 5.12 9.91
N ASN A 391 12.92 4.03 10.65
CA ASN A 391 12.00 3.54 11.68
C ASN A 391 11.91 4.52 12.86
N LYS A 392 10.69 4.82 13.30
CA LYS A 392 10.39 5.76 14.41
C LYS A 392 10.01 5.00 15.67
N LEU A 393 10.96 4.20 16.16
CA LEU A 393 10.73 3.24 17.24
C LEU A 393 10.33 3.90 18.58
N ASP A 394 10.73 5.15 18.80
CA ASP A 394 10.35 5.97 19.95
C ASP A 394 8.84 6.31 19.98
N LYS A 395 8.18 6.26 18.82
CA LYS A 395 6.74 6.48 18.68
C LYS A 395 5.92 5.20 18.85
N LEU A 396 6.55 4.06 19.07
CA LEU A 396 5.90 2.75 19.17
C LEU A 396 5.90 2.22 20.61
N CYS A 397 4.80 1.56 21.00
CA CYS A 397 4.75 0.80 22.24
C CYS A 397 5.40 -0.58 22.02
N LEU A 398 6.70 -0.70 22.29
CA LEU A 398 7.48 -1.91 22.02
C LEU A 398 7.90 -2.63 23.30
N GLN A 399 7.74 -3.95 23.34
CA GLN A 399 8.45 -4.78 24.32
C GLN A 399 9.87 -5.05 23.82
N THR A 400 10.85 -5.07 24.75
CA THR A 400 12.27 -5.24 24.41
C THR A 400 12.84 -6.43 25.16
N PHE A 401 13.54 -7.29 24.44
CA PHE A 401 14.18 -8.49 24.97
C PHE A 401 15.67 -8.47 24.62
N SER A 402 16.52 -8.74 25.62
CA SER A 402 17.97 -8.85 25.42
C SER A 402 18.32 -10.25 24.91
N THR A 403 19.43 -10.36 24.18
CA THR A 403 19.99 -11.65 23.72
C THR A 403 20.49 -12.54 24.87
N ALA A 404 20.65 -11.99 26.09
CA ALA A 404 21.11 -12.71 27.28
C ALA A 404 20.00 -13.49 28.03
N GLY A 405 18.78 -13.61 27.47
CA GLY A 405 17.72 -14.46 28.02
C GLY A 405 17.14 -14.01 29.37
N THR A 406 17.48 -12.82 29.86
CA THR A 406 16.84 -12.22 31.03
C THR A 406 15.65 -11.39 30.58
N GLY A 407 14.50 -11.59 31.25
CA GLY A 407 13.20 -10.98 30.93
C GLY A 407 13.21 -9.44 30.90
N PRO A 408 12.05 -8.79 30.69
CA PRO A 408 11.97 -7.39 30.27
C PRO A 408 12.68 -6.45 31.25
N GLY A 409 13.93 -6.13 30.94
CA GLY A 409 14.69 -5.07 31.59
C GLY A 409 14.16 -3.74 31.08
N LYS A 410 13.79 -2.85 31.99
CA LYS A 410 13.50 -1.45 31.66
C LYS A 410 14.80 -0.78 31.20
N VAL A 411 15.15 -0.94 29.93
CA VAL A 411 16.11 -0.05 29.27
C VAL A 411 15.34 1.25 29.00
N LYS A 412 15.75 2.33 29.65
CA LYS A 412 15.13 3.66 29.47
C LYS A 412 15.46 4.15 28.05
N HIS A 413 14.45 4.75 27.42
CA HIS A 413 14.53 5.47 26.15
C HIS A 413 15.58 6.56 26.15
#